data_AF-A0AA36MA98-F1
#
_entry.id   AF-A0AA36MA98-F1
#
_cell.length_a   1.000
_cell.length_b   1.000
_cell.length_c   1.000
_cell.angle_alpha   90.00
_cell.angle_beta   90.00
_cell.angle_gamma   90.00
#
_symmetry.space_group_name_H-M   'P 1'
#
loop_
_entity.id
_entity.type
_entity.pdbx_description
1 polymer ?
#
loop_
_entity_poly.entity_id
_entity_poly.type
_entity_poly.pdbx_seq_one_letter_code
_entity_poly.pdbx_strand_id
1 'polypeptide(L)'
;MITREVLLATGLLIDIVYAQFDASTCGSQKGCLFAPPGCRPGTDCMIQFSYVVDGPFLDMELAGTPSVTNGYIAVGFSQDDRMGDDMVVYCANFNGSPVGGLARNEPQKANTLLSNVGIQDVRQAVVNGNALYCAINQRIDSNEAGLVNLNGTYYILLSSGPVEGNRLNYHGTNRYVLPRTVLSAYVRGVGFVGGLGRDEGGRSTNDRLMIAHGILMVLSWSIFLSTGILFARNFKGHFPDTTLCGLKLWFHFHRTLNMIGIGGTIAAFVVVFVAHDWRWIGPKAYQSKELNNRWSSVHAMLGLIACVVAWAQPLGAVFRCHPDHKARPIFNVVHGFFGAGAWLCAVAAIMIAVVHFKGMFSDRDAALGLFIAFTAIAGLTIIAMETLTFKVWWTGRRRVSEMEMVRVGGSSGSAVSEDIEKAQRLQWFILLFFLVVAIGTAIAISILIGLKPKL
;
A
#
# COMPACT_ATOMS: atom_id res chain seq x y z
N MET A 1 5.90 -17.56 70.71
CA MET A 1 4.77 -18.39 70.23
C MET A 1 3.65 -17.43 69.90
N ILE A 2 3.31 -17.24 68.61
CA ILE A 2 2.34 -18.08 67.87
C ILE A 2 0.98 -18.03 68.59
N THR A 3 -0.16 -17.63 68.05
CA THR A 3 -0.66 -17.11 66.76
C THR A 3 -2.17 -16.89 66.98
N ARG A 4 -2.78 -16.11 66.06
CA ARG A 4 -4.11 -16.34 65.46
C ARG A 4 -5.38 -16.00 66.26
N GLU A 5 -6.40 -15.69 65.47
CA GLU A 5 -7.80 -15.40 65.82
C GLU A 5 -8.05 -13.95 66.26
N VAL A 6 -8.16 -13.02 65.31
CA VAL A 6 -9.35 -12.16 65.05
C VAL A 6 -9.01 -11.32 63.81
N LEU A 7 -9.30 -11.88 62.63
CA LEU A 7 -9.28 -11.17 61.36
C LEU A 7 -10.42 -11.78 60.56
N LEU A 8 -11.58 -11.11 60.50
CA LEU A 8 -12.67 -11.30 59.52
C LEU A 8 -13.86 -10.42 59.92
N ALA A 9 -13.72 -9.12 59.69
CA ALA A 9 -14.85 -8.20 59.61
C ALA A 9 -14.54 -7.12 58.58
N THR A 10 -14.37 -7.53 57.33
CA THR A 10 -14.43 -6.63 56.17
C THR A 10 -15.46 -7.20 55.23
N GLY A 11 -16.57 -6.48 55.10
CA GLY A 11 -17.77 -6.91 54.41
C GLY A 11 -17.54 -7.35 52.98
N LEU A 12 -18.23 -8.42 52.61
CA LEU A 12 -18.61 -8.69 51.23
C LEU A 12 -19.44 -7.50 50.73
N LEU A 13 -18.80 -6.55 50.06
CA LEU A 13 -19.44 -5.87 48.93
C LEU A 13 -19.27 -6.83 47.76
N ILE A 14 -20.33 -7.62 47.50
CA ILE A 14 -20.49 -8.27 46.21
C ILE A 14 -20.73 -7.13 45.23
N ASP A 15 -19.66 -6.68 44.55
CA ASP A 15 -19.84 -5.96 43.30
C ASP A 15 -20.65 -6.90 42.40
N ILE A 16 -21.91 -6.54 42.15
CA ILE A 16 -22.67 -7.11 41.05
C ILE A 16 -21.91 -6.64 39.80
N VAL A 17 -20.96 -7.45 39.35
CA VAL A 17 -20.26 -7.23 38.08
C VAL A 17 -21.31 -7.38 37.00
N TYR A 18 -21.94 -6.26 36.63
CA TYR A 18 -22.72 -6.17 35.41
C TYR A 18 -21.75 -6.50 34.27
N ALA A 19 -22.01 -7.57 33.54
CA ALA A 19 -21.22 -7.89 32.36
C ALA A 19 -21.35 -6.75 31.36
N GLN A 20 -20.22 -6.16 31.04
CA GLN A 20 -20.09 -5.04 30.11
C GLN A 20 -19.15 -5.45 28.99
N PHE A 21 -19.38 -4.85 27.84
CA PHE A 21 -18.48 -4.98 26.69
C PHE A 21 -17.08 -4.50 27.08
N ASP A 22 -16.09 -5.39 27.01
CA ASP A 22 -14.70 -5.02 27.29
C ASP A 22 -14.05 -4.42 26.04
N ALA A 23 -13.80 -3.11 26.01
CA ALA A 23 -13.10 -2.49 24.88
C ALA A 23 -11.56 -2.51 25.02
N SER A 24 -11.00 -2.91 26.17
CA SER A 24 -9.57 -2.74 26.47
C SER A 24 -8.64 -3.57 25.59
N THR A 25 -9.14 -4.71 25.10
CA THR A 25 -8.40 -5.69 24.31
C THR A 25 -8.64 -5.56 22.80
N CYS A 26 -9.42 -4.55 22.37
CA CYS A 26 -9.70 -4.27 20.96
C CYS A 26 -8.42 -3.92 20.17
N GLY A 27 -8.30 -4.44 18.96
CA GLY A 27 -7.17 -4.17 18.06
C GLY A 27 -5.85 -4.85 18.44
N SER A 28 -5.81 -5.54 19.58
CA SER A 28 -4.65 -6.33 20.01
C SER A 28 -4.99 -7.82 20.12
N GLN A 29 -6.07 -8.15 20.84
CA GLN A 29 -6.47 -9.54 21.08
C GLN A 29 -7.78 -9.91 20.40
N LYS A 30 -8.66 -8.94 20.15
CA LYS A 30 -9.93 -9.13 19.46
C LYS A 30 -10.20 -8.02 18.45
N GLY A 31 -10.97 -8.36 17.41
CA GLY A 31 -11.49 -7.37 16.48
C GLY A 31 -12.68 -6.67 17.12
N CYS A 32 -12.78 -5.36 16.91
CA CYS A 32 -13.89 -4.57 17.44
C CYS A 32 -14.39 -3.59 16.40
N LEU A 33 -15.71 -3.46 16.38
CA LEU A 33 -16.46 -2.70 15.42
C LEU A 33 -17.53 -1.91 16.17
N PHE A 34 -17.63 -0.63 15.84
CA PHE A 34 -18.44 0.32 16.59
C PHE A 34 -19.30 1.15 15.66
N ALA A 35 -20.53 1.42 16.08
CA ALA A 35 -21.44 2.30 15.35
C ALA A 35 -22.15 3.28 16.29
N PRO A 36 -22.35 4.54 15.86
CA PRO A 36 -21.96 5.10 14.55
C PRO A 36 -20.44 5.28 14.41
N PRO A 37 -19.90 5.41 13.19
CA PRO A 37 -18.47 5.61 12.99
C PRO A 37 -17.93 6.81 13.78
N GLY A 38 -16.85 6.61 14.54
CA GLY A 38 -16.22 7.66 15.37
C GLY A 38 -16.74 7.75 16.80
N CYS A 39 -17.71 6.93 17.20
CA CYS A 39 -18.13 6.83 18.60
C CYS A 39 -17.05 6.23 19.51
N ARG A 40 -17.17 6.49 20.80
CA ARG A 40 -16.35 6.02 21.90
C ARG A 40 -17.02 4.82 22.60
N PRO A 41 -16.33 3.66 22.67
CA PRO A 41 -16.86 2.46 23.32
C PRO A 41 -17.24 2.73 24.79
N GLY A 42 -18.33 2.12 25.25
CA GLY A 42 -18.85 2.28 26.61
C GLY A 42 -19.36 3.68 26.98
N THR A 43 -19.36 4.64 26.05
CA THR A 43 -19.81 6.02 26.32
C THR A 43 -20.95 6.46 25.39
N ASP A 44 -20.74 6.49 24.07
CA ASP A 44 -21.74 7.00 23.11
C ASP A 44 -21.97 6.09 21.88
N CYS A 45 -21.33 4.91 21.83
CA CYS A 45 -21.61 3.93 20.80
C CYS A 45 -23.00 3.30 20.97
N MET A 46 -23.81 3.35 19.91
CA MET A 46 -25.13 2.73 19.87
C MET A 46 -25.05 1.21 19.66
N ILE A 47 -24.06 0.75 18.91
CA ILE A 47 -23.80 -0.67 18.67
C ILE A 47 -22.31 -0.93 18.81
N GLN A 48 -21.97 -1.97 19.56
CA GLN A 48 -20.62 -2.46 19.80
C GLN A 48 -20.59 -3.94 19.47
N PHE A 49 -19.64 -4.35 18.64
CA PHE A 49 -19.44 -5.73 18.24
C PHE A 49 -17.97 -6.07 18.39
N SER A 50 -17.66 -7.17 19.08
CA SER A 50 -16.31 -7.74 19.14
C SER A 50 -16.32 -9.17 18.61
N TYR A 51 -15.17 -9.61 18.10
CA TYR A 51 -14.99 -10.99 17.65
C TYR A 51 -13.55 -11.48 17.88
N VAL A 52 -13.42 -12.76 18.24
CA VAL A 52 -12.14 -13.47 18.33
C VAL A 52 -12.35 -14.95 18.04
N VAL A 53 -11.46 -15.55 17.25
CA VAL A 53 -11.45 -16.99 16.97
C VAL A 53 -10.85 -17.73 18.14
N ASP A 54 -11.59 -18.70 18.67
CA ASP A 54 -11.15 -19.63 19.70
C ASP A 54 -11.31 -21.07 19.21
N GLY A 55 -10.22 -21.62 18.67
CA GLY A 55 -10.23 -22.95 18.04
C GLY A 55 -11.26 -23.01 16.89
N PRO A 56 -12.25 -23.92 16.93
CA PRO A 56 -13.28 -24.05 15.88
C PRO A 56 -14.47 -23.09 16.09
N PHE A 57 -14.39 -22.17 17.05
CA PHE A 57 -15.47 -21.26 17.39
C PHE A 57 -15.06 -19.79 17.22
N LEU A 58 -16.05 -18.94 17.02
CA LEU A 58 -15.94 -17.49 17.03
C LEU A 58 -16.65 -16.99 18.29
N ASP A 59 -15.88 -16.45 19.23
CA ASP A 59 -16.42 -15.72 20.37
C ASP A 59 -16.79 -14.31 19.92
N MET A 60 -18.01 -13.90 20.24
CA MET A 60 -18.59 -12.63 19.86
C MET A 60 -19.22 -11.95 21.07
N GLU A 61 -19.07 -10.63 21.15
CA GLU A 61 -19.83 -9.80 22.10
C GLU A 61 -20.64 -8.78 21.30
N LEU A 62 -21.94 -8.70 21.59
CA LEU A 62 -22.84 -7.69 21.05
C LEU A 62 -23.33 -6.83 22.19
N ALA A 63 -23.17 -5.52 22.10
CA ALA A 63 -23.67 -4.59 23.11
C ALA A 63 -24.21 -3.31 22.50
N GLY A 64 -25.13 -2.65 23.20
CA GLY A 64 -25.61 -1.33 22.82
C GLY A 64 -26.99 -1.01 23.39
N THR A 65 -27.60 0.06 22.89
CA THR A 65 -28.84 0.61 23.46
C THR A 65 -29.88 0.89 22.37
N PRO A 66 -30.76 -0.07 22.05
CA PRO A 66 -31.85 0.18 21.11
C PRO A 66 -32.75 1.34 21.55
N SER A 67 -33.37 2.01 20.57
CA SER A 67 -34.27 3.14 20.80
C SER A 67 -35.60 2.76 21.47
N VAL A 68 -35.88 1.47 21.61
CA VAL A 68 -37.07 0.91 22.25
C VAL A 68 -36.69 -0.19 23.24
N THR A 69 -37.50 -0.39 24.28
CA THR A 69 -37.22 -1.38 25.34
C THR A 69 -37.23 -2.81 24.82
N ASN A 70 -38.21 -3.15 23.97
CA ASN A 70 -38.24 -4.41 23.23
C ASN A 70 -37.49 -4.25 21.91
N GLY A 71 -36.17 -4.11 22.00
CA GLY A 71 -35.29 -3.87 20.87
C GLY A 71 -34.30 -5.00 20.66
N TYR A 72 -33.58 -4.94 19.55
CA TYR A 72 -32.47 -5.82 19.24
C TYR A 72 -31.27 -5.05 18.72
N ILE A 73 -30.12 -5.73 18.79
CA ILE A 73 -28.88 -5.40 18.10
C ILE A 73 -28.49 -6.61 17.29
N ALA A 74 -28.10 -6.41 16.04
CA ALA A 74 -27.75 -7.51 15.15
C ALA A 74 -26.52 -7.20 14.31
N VAL A 75 -25.79 -8.27 14.01
CA VAL A 75 -24.63 -8.33 13.15
C VAL A 75 -24.98 -9.25 11.98
N GLY A 76 -25.08 -8.68 10.79
CA GLY A 76 -25.20 -9.41 9.54
C GLY A 76 -23.82 -9.70 8.94
N PHE A 77 -23.59 -10.95 8.55
CA PHE A 77 -22.40 -11.38 7.82
C PHE A 77 -22.77 -11.49 6.34
N SER A 78 -22.45 -10.44 5.58
CA SER A 78 -22.87 -10.31 4.18
C SER A 78 -21.71 -10.39 3.19
N GLN A 79 -22.02 -10.81 1.97
CA GLN A 79 -21.08 -10.80 0.84
C GLN A 79 -21.05 -9.45 0.10
N ASP A 80 -22.01 -8.56 0.34
CA ASP A 80 -22.04 -7.22 -0.24
C ASP A 80 -22.42 -6.15 0.80
N ASP A 81 -22.58 -4.90 0.37
CA ASP A 81 -22.89 -3.76 1.24
C ASP A 81 -24.39 -3.61 1.56
N ARG A 82 -25.22 -4.61 1.25
CA ARG A 82 -26.68 -4.56 1.39
C ARG A 82 -27.21 -5.78 2.13
N MET A 83 -28.16 -5.55 3.02
CA MET A 83 -28.90 -6.63 3.67
C MET A 83 -29.79 -7.35 2.64
N GLY A 84 -29.45 -8.59 2.31
CA GLY A 84 -30.08 -9.48 1.35
C GLY A 84 -30.23 -10.88 1.94
N ASP A 85 -29.66 -11.89 1.28
CA ASP A 85 -29.61 -13.27 1.81
C ASP A 85 -28.41 -13.44 2.75
N ASP A 86 -28.58 -13.04 4.01
CA ASP A 86 -27.48 -12.92 4.97
C ASP A 86 -27.75 -13.68 6.27
N MET A 87 -26.68 -14.24 6.82
CA MET A 87 -26.68 -14.79 8.18
C MET A 87 -26.59 -13.65 9.18
N VAL A 88 -27.45 -13.69 10.20
CA VAL A 88 -27.56 -12.66 11.23
C VAL A 88 -27.36 -13.29 12.61
N VAL A 89 -26.48 -12.69 13.41
CA VAL A 89 -26.38 -12.95 14.84
C VAL A 89 -27.02 -11.79 15.57
N TYR A 90 -27.95 -12.06 16.48
CA TYR A 90 -28.68 -11.02 17.19
C TYR A 90 -28.58 -11.17 18.71
N CYS A 91 -28.77 -10.05 19.40
CA CYS A 91 -29.05 -9.94 20.82
C CYS A 91 -30.33 -9.10 20.96
N ALA A 92 -31.39 -9.69 21.49
CA ALA A 92 -32.73 -9.11 21.50
C ALA A 92 -33.36 -9.18 22.88
N ASN A 93 -34.18 -8.18 23.23
CA ASN A 93 -35.04 -8.22 24.40
C ASN A 93 -36.46 -8.61 23.99
N PHE A 94 -36.88 -9.83 24.34
CA PHE A 94 -38.25 -10.29 24.17
C PHE A 94 -39.02 -10.09 25.48
N ASN A 95 -39.67 -8.93 25.64
CA ASN A 95 -40.52 -8.62 26.80
C ASN A 95 -39.80 -8.79 28.16
N GLY A 96 -38.57 -8.29 28.26
CA GLY A 96 -37.74 -8.40 29.47
C GLY A 96 -36.87 -9.65 29.53
N SER A 97 -36.99 -10.55 28.54
CA SER A 97 -36.13 -11.73 28.40
C SER A 97 -35.04 -11.45 27.35
N PRO A 98 -33.78 -11.20 27.76
CA PRO A 98 -32.67 -11.03 26.81
C PRO A 98 -32.29 -12.39 26.20
N VAL A 99 -32.23 -12.44 24.87
CA VAL A 99 -31.93 -13.66 24.10
C VAL A 99 -30.90 -13.34 23.02
N GLY A 100 -29.82 -14.11 22.98
CA GLY A 100 -28.90 -14.18 21.85
C GLY A 100 -29.27 -15.31 20.90
N GLY A 101 -29.05 -15.15 19.60
CA GLY A 101 -29.34 -16.23 18.65
C GLY A 101 -28.96 -15.96 17.20
N LEU A 102 -29.41 -16.87 16.34
CA LEU A 102 -29.25 -16.82 14.90
C LEU A 102 -30.56 -16.44 14.20
N ALA A 103 -30.43 -15.66 13.15
CA ALA A 103 -31.49 -15.42 12.20
C ALA A 103 -30.92 -15.46 10.79
N ARG A 104 -31.79 -15.62 9.80
CA ARG A 104 -31.48 -15.42 8.40
C ARG A 104 -32.37 -14.34 7.85
N ASN A 105 -31.79 -13.45 7.07
CA ASN A 105 -32.56 -12.55 6.25
C ASN A 105 -32.69 -13.15 4.86
N GLU A 106 -33.90 -13.23 4.31
CA GLU A 106 -34.15 -13.73 2.96
C GLU A 106 -34.05 -12.58 1.93
N PRO A 107 -33.87 -12.87 0.62
CA PRO A 107 -33.79 -11.84 -0.42
C PRO A 107 -34.96 -10.83 -0.43
N GLN A 108 -36.15 -11.26 0.01
CA GLN A 108 -37.34 -10.42 0.14
C GLN A 108 -37.34 -9.56 1.43
N LYS A 109 -36.22 -9.54 2.17
CA LYS A 109 -36.04 -8.83 3.45
C LYS A 109 -36.95 -9.34 4.58
N ALA A 110 -37.32 -10.60 4.50
CA ALA A 110 -37.99 -11.30 5.58
C ALA A 110 -36.94 -11.88 6.53
N ASN A 111 -37.05 -11.56 7.81
CA ASN A 111 -36.21 -12.15 8.85
C ASN A 111 -36.87 -13.41 9.43
N THR A 112 -36.10 -14.49 9.53
CA THR A 112 -36.53 -15.76 10.13
C THR A 112 -35.53 -16.16 11.20
N LEU A 113 -36.00 -16.37 12.44
CA LEU A 113 -35.15 -16.87 13.53
C LEU A 113 -34.81 -18.35 13.27
N LEU A 114 -33.55 -18.72 13.52
CA LEU A 114 -33.02 -20.06 13.34
C LEU A 114 -32.75 -20.73 14.68
N SER A 115 -32.72 -22.07 14.69
CA SER A 115 -32.27 -22.83 15.87
C SER A 115 -30.78 -22.60 16.11
N ASN A 116 -30.43 -22.36 17.36
CA ASN A 116 -29.06 -22.22 17.84
C ASN A 116 -28.43 -23.54 18.33
N VAL A 117 -29.23 -24.60 18.49
CA VAL A 117 -28.79 -25.87 19.08
C VAL A 117 -27.65 -26.49 18.28
N GLY A 118 -26.52 -26.77 18.96
CA GLY A 118 -25.33 -27.38 18.36
C GLY A 118 -24.46 -26.43 17.52
N ILE A 119 -24.89 -25.18 17.35
CA ILE A 119 -24.21 -24.18 16.50
C ILE A 119 -23.72 -22.99 17.33
N GLN A 120 -24.55 -22.50 18.25
CA GLN A 120 -24.23 -21.39 19.13
C GLN A 120 -24.45 -21.78 20.59
N ASP A 121 -23.51 -21.35 21.44
CA ASP A 121 -23.64 -21.31 22.88
C ASP A 121 -23.75 -19.86 23.35
N VAL A 122 -24.89 -19.50 23.91
CA VAL A 122 -25.16 -18.15 24.45
C VAL A 122 -24.70 -18.14 25.89
N ARG A 123 -23.44 -17.77 26.10
CA ARG A 123 -22.81 -17.75 27.43
C ARG A 123 -23.44 -16.74 28.37
N GLN A 124 -23.91 -15.62 27.80
CA GLN A 124 -24.54 -14.57 28.58
C GLN A 124 -25.48 -13.75 27.71
N ALA A 125 -26.64 -13.39 28.27
CA ALA A 125 -27.56 -12.41 27.71
C ALA A 125 -28.14 -11.59 28.87
N VAL A 126 -28.01 -10.27 28.80
CA VAL A 126 -28.41 -9.34 29.87
C VAL A 126 -29.11 -8.13 29.27
N VAL A 127 -30.15 -7.67 29.96
CA VAL A 127 -30.81 -6.40 29.70
C VAL A 127 -30.79 -5.53 30.96
N ASN A 128 -30.44 -4.26 30.80
CA ASN A 128 -30.53 -3.25 31.86
C ASN A 128 -31.13 -1.97 31.29
N GLY A 129 -32.41 -1.72 31.59
CA GLY A 129 -33.19 -0.69 30.90
C GLY A 129 -33.26 -1.01 29.39
N ASN A 130 -32.72 -0.12 28.56
CA ASN A 130 -32.57 -0.36 27.12
C ASN A 130 -31.18 -0.88 26.74
N ALA A 131 -30.23 -1.01 27.66
CA ALA A 131 -28.92 -1.57 27.35
C ALA A 131 -29.01 -3.09 27.21
N LEU A 132 -28.55 -3.61 26.08
CA LEU A 132 -28.45 -5.02 25.78
C LEU A 132 -27.00 -5.46 25.70
N TYR A 133 -26.72 -6.65 26.21
CA TYR A 133 -25.43 -7.31 26.10
C TYR A 133 -25.63 -8.81 25.89
N CYS A 134 -24.95 -9.37 24.89
CA CYS A 134 -24.84 -10.81 24.69
C CYS A 134 -23.40 -11.22 24.44
N ALA A 135 -22.96 -12.30 25.09
CA ALA A 135 -21.72 -13.01 24.78
C ALA A 135 -22.08 -14.37 24.16
N ILE A 136 -21.64 -14.59 22.92
CA ILE A 136 -22.06 -15.71 22.09
C ILE A 136 -20.80 -16.41 21.57
N ASN A 137 -20.73 -17.73 21.74
CA ASN A 137 -19.71 -18.57 21.12
C ASN A 137 -20.38 -19.34 19.98
N GLN A 138 -19.95 -19.11 18.74
CA GLN A 138 -20.55 -19.73 17.54
C GLN A 138 -19.56 -20.64 16.83
N ARG A 139 -20.00 -21.79 16.34
CA ARG A 139 -19.18 -22.65 15.48
C ARG A 139 -18.87 -21.96 14.15
N ILE A 140 -17.60 -21.93 13.77
CA ILE A 140 -17.15 -21.27 12.55
C ILE A 140 -17.68 -21.99 11.30
N ASP A 141 -17.56 -23.32 11.28
CA ASP A 141 -18.08 -24.17 10.23
C ASP A 141 -19.30 -24.93 10.74
N SER A 142 -20.49 -24.37 10.52
CA SER A 142 -21.74 -24.99 10.97
C SER A 142 -22.10 -26.20 10.11
N ASN A 143 -21.74 -26.23 8.82
CA ASN A 143 -22.23 -27.20 7.82
C ASN A 143 -23.76 -27.33 7.76
N GLU A 144 -24.48 -26.29 8.20
CA GLU A 144 -25.94 -26.23 8.25
C GLU A 144 -26.49 -25.39 7.11
N ALA A 145 -27.61 -25.84 6.52
CA ALA A 145 -28.23 -25.15 5.40
C ALA A 145 -28.73 -23.75 5.81
N GLY A 146 -28.23 -22.70 5.14
CA GLY A 146 -28.63 -21.31 5.40
C GLY A 146 -27.76 -20.57 6.41
N LEU A 147 -26.68 -21.17 6.90
CA LEU A 147 -25.62 -20.48 7.64
C LEU A 147 -24.36 -20.38 6.79
N VAL A 148 -23.62 -19.29 6.97
CA VAL A 148 -22.35 -19.08 6.26
C VAL A 148 -21.19 -19.54 7.13
N ASN A 149 -20.13 -20.03 6.48
CA ASN A 149 -18.90 -20.40 7.17
C ASN A 149 -18.14 -19.13 7.61
N LEU A 150 -17.96 -18.94 8.91
CA LEU A 150 -17.35 -17.72 9.46
C LEU A 150 -15.82 -17.65 9.28
N ASN A 151 -15.18 -18.60 8.60
CA ASN A 151 -13.75 -18.59 8.27
C ASN A 151 -13.43 -17.76 7.02
N GLY A 152 -14.26 -16.77 6.73
CA GLY A 152 -14.16 -15.92 5.54
C GLY A 152 -14.04 -14.45 5.89
N THR A 153 -14.25 -13.63 4.86
CA THR A 153 -14.32 -12.18 4.99
C THR A 153 -15.72 -11.72 4.61
N TYR A 154 -16.29 -10.84 5.43
CA TYR A 154 -17.68 -10.41 5.29
C TYR A 154 -17.82 -8.90 5.46
N TYR A 155 -18.74 -8.30 4.73
CA TYR A 155 -19.25 -6.99 5.12
C TYR A 155 -20.00 -7.18 6.43
N ILE A 156 -19.62 -6.38 7.42
CA ILE A 156 -20.28 -6.40 8.73
C ILE A 156 -21.39 -5.37 8.70
N LEU A 157 -22.63 -5.86 8.70
CA LEU A 157 -23.82 -5.03 8.71
C LEU A 157 -24.32 -4.94 10.15
N LEU A 158 -24.15 -3.79 10.78
CA LEU A 158 -24.69 -3.55 12.12
C LEU A 158 -26.06 -2.91 12.02
N SER A 159 -27.00 -3.39 12.83
CA SER A 159 -28.33 -2.79 12.91
C SER A 159 -28.91 -2.86 14.32
N SER A 160 -29.80 -1.91 14.62
CA SER A 160 -30.63 -1.95 15.82
C SER A 160 -32.06 -1.59 15.48
N GLY A 161 -33.02 -2.35 15.98
CA GLY A 161 -34.42 -2.17 15.65
C GLY A 161 -35.36 -2.69 16.73
N PRO A 162 -36.67 -2.49 16.54
CA PRO A 162 -37.68 -3.06 17.41
C PRO A 162 -37.84 -4.56 17.19
N VAL A 163 -38.28 -5.24 18.23
CA VAL A 163 -38.74 -6.64 18.19
C VAL A 163 -40.25 -6.64 18.19
N GLU A 164 -40.86 -7.46 17.34
CA GLU A 164 -42.32 -7.62 17.29
C GLU A 164 -42.68 -9.10 17.31
N GLY A 165 -43.36 -9.53 18.38
CA GLY A 165 -43.58 -10.96 18.63
C GLY A 165 -42.25 -11.71 18.75
N ASN A 166 -42.07 -12.74 17.92
CA ASN A 166 -40.84 -13.54 17.85
C ASN A 166 -40.01 -13.24 16.60
N ARG A 167 -39.96 -11.96 16.17
CA ARG A 167 -39.27 -11.53 14.94
C ARG A 167 -38.48 -10.24 15.17
N LEU A 168 -37.35 -10.12 14.49
CA LEU A 168 -36.59 -8.87 14.39
C LEU A 168 -37.24 -8.01 13.30
N ASN A 169 -37.80 -6.86 13.68
CA ASN A 169 -38.50 -5.98 12.74
C ASN A 169 -37.51 -5.01 12.06
N TYR A 170 -37.96 -4.27 11.05
CA TYR A 170 -37.10 -3.39 10.27
C TYR A 170 -36.43 -2.30 11.12
N HIS A 171 -35.10 -2.23 11.06
CA HIS A 171 -34.24 -1.32 11.84
C HIS A 171 -34.30 0.17 11.39
N GLY A 172 -35.03 0.51 10.33
CA GLY A 172 -35.11 1.90 9.85
C GLY A 172 -33.73 2.48 9.50
N THR A 173 -33.44 3.67 10.05
CA THR A 173 -32.18 4.40 9.85
C THR A 173 -31.03 3.93 10.73
N ASN A 174 -31.27 3.08 11.73
CA ASN A 174 -30.26 2.57 12.66
C ASN A 174 -29.49 1.40 12.04
N ARG A 175 -28.80 1.69 10.94
CA ARG A 175 -28.07 0.72 10.12
C ARG A 175 -26.70 1.27 9.74
N TYR A 176 -25.70 0.40 9.79
CA TYR A 176 -24.32 0.76 9.53
C TYR A 176 -23.66 -0.34 8.72
N VAL A 177 -23.08 0.05 7.59
CA VAL A 177 -22.23 -0.82 6.79
C VAL A 177 -20.79 -0.54 7.22
N LEU A 178 -20.15 -1.53 7.80
CA LEU A 178 -18.75 -1.45 8.18
C LEU A 178 -17.86 -2.07 7.09
N PRO A 179 -16.55 -1.74 7.09
CA PRO A 179 -15.61 -2.32 6.14
C PRO A 179 -15.64 -3.85 6.19
N ARG A 180 -15.32 -4.48 5.06
CA ARG A 180 -15.21 -5.93 4.97
C ARG A 180 -14.14 -6.42 5.97
N THR A 181 -14.50 -7.42 6.76
CA THR A 181 -13.78 -7.81 7.98
C THR A 181 -13.45 -9.29 7.96
N VAL A 182 -12.17 -9.61 8.12
CA VAL A 182 -11.64 -10.97 8.20
C VAL A 182 -11.80 -11.46 9.64
N LEU A 183 -12.70 -12.42 9.87
CA LEU A 183 -13.00 -12.87 11.22
C LEU A 183 -11.87 -13.69 11.84
N SER A 184 -11.09 -14.40 11.01
CA SER A 184 -9.92 -15.18 11.42
C SER A 184 -8.68 -14.35 11.77
N ALA A 185 -8.74 -13.02 11.65
CA ALA A 185 -7.60 -12.16 11.91
C ALA A 185 -7.18 -12.12 13.39
N TYR A 186 -8.11 -12.36 14.31
CA TYR A 186 -7.88 -12.30 15.75
C TYR A 186 -8.09 -13.68 16.36
N VAL A 187 -7.02 -14.30 16.86
CA VAL A 187 -7.06 -15.65 17.46
C VAL A 187 -6.77 -15.55 18.95
N ARG A 188 -7.60 -16.20 19.78
CA ARG A 188 -7.47 -16.21 21.24
C ARG A 188 -6.08 -16.69 21.65
N GLY A 189 -5.46 -15.96 22.58
CA GLY A 189 -4.11 -16.24 23.07
C GLY A 189 -2.96 -15.82 22.15
N VAL A 190 -3.22 -15.55 20.87
CA VAL A 190 -2.21 -15.12 19.89
C VAL A 190 -2.40 -13.64 19.49
N GLY A 191 -3.64 -13.15 19.54
CA GLY A 191 -4.03 -11.81 19.12
C GLY A 191 -4.13 -11.67 17.60
N PHE A 192 -3.88 -10.47 17.09
CA PHE A 192 -3.90 -10.21 15.65
C PHE A 192 -2.78 -10.98 14.94
N VAL A 193 -3.14 -11.93 14.07
CA VAL A 193 -2.17 -12.83 13.42
C VAL A 193 -1.54 -12.21 12.16
N GLY A 194 -2.18 -11.21 11.53
CA GLY A 194 -1.65 -10.39 10.42
C GLY A 194 -1.32 -11.13 9.11
N GLY A 195 -1.76 -10.73 7.91
CA GLY A 195 -2.49 -9.54 7.49
C GLY A 195 -3.68 -9.86 6.59
N LEU A 196 -4.62 -8.91 6.53
CA LEU A 196 -5.90 -8.91 5.82
C LEU A 196 -6.00 -9.92 4.67
N GLY A 197 -6.77 -10.98 4.92
CA GLY A 197 -7.34 -11.87 3.92
C GLY A 197 -8.13 -11.08 2.88
N ARG A 198 -7.40 -10.67 1.85
CA ARG A 198 -7.76 -10.58 0.44
C ARG A 198 -9.27 -10.74 0.15
N ASP A 199 -9.90 -9.61 -0.20
CA ASP A 199 -11.30 -9.53 -0.61
C ASP A 199 -11.47 -9.57 -2.13
N GLU A 200 -12.21 -10.56 -2.61
CA GLU A 200 -12.85 -10.53 -3.92
C GLU A 200 -14.04 -9.57 -3.89
N GLY A 201 -14.03 -8.53 -4.74
CA GLY A 201 -15.16 -7.59 -4.89
C GLY A 201 -14.80 -6.10 -4.99
N GLY A 202 -13.68 -5.74 -5.62
CA GLY A 202 -13.31 -4.35 -5.94
C GLY A 202 -12.06 -3.86 -5.21
N ARG A 203 -11.12 -3.22 -5.94
CA ARG A 203 -9.90 -2.67 -5.34
C ARG A 203 -10.26 -1.58 -4.33
N SER A 204 -9.80 -1.75 -3.08
CA SER A 204 -9.87 -0.72 -2.05
C SER A 204 -9.20 0.58 -2.54
N THR A 205 -9.62 1.74 -2.00
CA THR A 205 -8.98 3.02 -2.34
C THR A 205 -7.48 2.97 -2.10
N ASN A 206 -7.03 2.36 -0.99
CA ASN A 206 -5.62 2.19 -0.69
C ASN A 206 -4.91 1.29 -1.71
N ASP A 207 -5.54 0.21 -2.17
CA ASP A 207 -4.97 -0.61 -3.26
C ASP A 207 -4.80 0.19 -4.56
N ARG A 208 -5.78 1.03 -4.91
CA ARG A 208 -5.70 1.88 -6.11
C ARG A 208 -4.57 2.91 -5.98
N LEU A 209 -4.40 3.50 -4.81
CA LEU A 209 -3.30 4.42 -4.53
C LEU A 209 -1.94 3.71 -4.58
N MET A 210 -1.81 2.51 -3.99
CA MET A 210 -0.57 1.71 -4.07
C MET A 210 -0.23 1.29 -5.52
N ILE A 211 -1.25 0.96 -6.33
CA ILE A 211 -1.09 0.69 -7.77
C ILE A 211 -0.60 1.95 -8.50
N ALA A 212 -1.23 3.10 -8.23
CA ALA A 212 -0.84 4.36 -8.84
C ALA A 212 0.59 4.77 -8.46
N HIS A 213 0.99 4.57 -7.19
CA HIS A 213 2.37 4.76 -6.74
C HIS A 213 3.35 3.91 -7.56
N GLY A 214 3.11 2.60 -7.66
CA GLY A 214 3.97 1.69 -8.42
C GLY A 214 4.11 2.09 -9.89
N ILE A 215 2.99 2.38 -10.56
CA ILE A 215 2.98 2.79 -11.98
C ILE A 215 3.74 4.10 -12.17
N LEU A 216 3.46 5.12 -11.37
CA LEU A 216 4.12 6.41 -11.49
C LEU A 216 5.63 6.31 -11.22
N MET A 217 6.05 5.50 -10.25
CA MET A 217 7.48 5.27 -9.97
C MET A 217 8.17 4.59 -11.16
N VAL A 218 7.60 3.52 -11.72
CA VAL A 218 8.19 2.80 -12.86
C VAL A 218 8.27 3.71 -14.09
N LEU A 219 7.21 4.44 -14.44
CA LEU A 219 7.22 5.35 -15.58
C LEU A 219 8.24 6.49 -15.40
N SER A 220 8.29 7.08 -14.21
CA SER A 220 9.19 8.21 -13.93
C SER A 220 10.66 7.80 -13.99
N TRP A 221 11.03 6.70 -13.33
CA TRP A 221 12.42 6.26 -13.22
C TRP A 221 12.90 5.55 -14.49
N SER A 222 12.11 4.66 -15.08
CA SER A 222 12.56 3.85 -16.21
C SER A 222 12.58 4.61 -17.53
N ILE A 223 11.64 5.55 -17.74
CA ILE A 223 11.55 6.32 -18.99
C ILE A 223 12.19 7.69 -18.79
N PHE A 224 11.53 8.58 -18.05
CA PHE A 224 11.88 10.00 -18.07
C PHE A 224 13.25 10.31 -17.45
N LEU A 225 13.50 9.86 -16.22
CA LEU A 225 14.76 10.15 -15.51
C LEU A 225 15.95 9.43 -16.17
N SER A 226 15.79 8.17 -16.57
CA SER A 226 16.83 7.41 -17.27
C SER A 226 17.23 8.06 -18.60
N THR A 227 16.25 8.39 -19.46
CA THR A 227 16.52 9.07 -20.74
C THR A 227 17.12 10.46 -20.52
N GLY A 228 16.64 11.21 -19.53
CA GLY A 228 17.19 12.51 -19.17
C GLY A 228 18.67 12.45 -18.77
N ILE A 229 19.08 11.40 -18.05
CA ILE A 229 20.50 11.17 -17.71
C ILE A 229 21.33 10.88 -18.97
N LEU A 230 20.86 10.01 -19.87
CA LEU A 230 21.57 9.67 -21.11
C LEU A 230 21.81 10.92 -21.98
N PHE A 231 20.82 11.80 -22.12
CA PHE A 231 20.99 13.07 -22.85
C PHE A 231 22.09 13.94 -22.25
N ALA A 232 22.07 14.14 -20.92
CA ALA A 232 23.08 14.96 -20.26
C ALA A 232 24.49 14.37 -20.34
N ARG A 233 24.63 13.05 -20.41
CA ARG A 233 25.95 12.40 -20.44
C ARG A 233 26.52 12.33 -21.85
N ASN A 234 25.72 11.89 -22.82
CA ASN A 234 26.24 11.41 -24.10
C ASN A 234 25.93 12.34 -25.28
N PHE A 235 24.99 13.28 -25.13
CA PHE A 235 24.50 14.10 -26.25
C PHE A 235 24.98 15.56 -26.24
N LYS A 236 25.96 15.92 -25.40
CA LYS A 236 26.47 17.31 -25.33
C LYS A 236 27.14 17.80 -26.61
N GLY A 237 27.71 16.87 -27.39
CA GLY A 237 28.42 17.15 -28.64
C GLY A 237 27.52 17.13 -29.89
N HIS A 238 26.24 16.78 -29.74
CA HIS A 238 25.28 16.79 -30.84
C HIS A 238 24.71 18.19 -31.02
N PHE A 239 24.48 18.58 -32.28
CA PHE A 239 23.92 19.88 -32.66
C PHE A 239 24.61 21.07 -31.97
N PRO A 240 25.95 21.20 -32.10
CA PRO A 240 26.70 22.23 -31.38
C PRO A 240 26.25 23.65 -31.72
N ASP A 241 25.77 23.86 -32.94
CA ASP A 241 25.36 25.16 -33.47
C ASP A 241 23.87 25.47 -33.24
N THR A 242 23.11 24.50 -32.73
CA THR A 242 21.68 24.68 -32.49
C THR A 242 21.43 25.05 -31.04
N THR A 243 20.98 26.29 -30.83
CA THR A 243 20.48 26.75 -29.54
C THR A 243 19.02 27.12 -29.64
N LEU A 244 18.24 26.73 -28.63
CA LEU A 244 16.84 27.12 -28.51
C LEU A 244 16.73 27.97 -27.25
N CYS A 245 16.21 29.20 -27.37
CA CYS A 245 16.16 30.15 -26.25
C CYS A 245 17.51 30.33 -25.52
N GLY A 246 18.61 30.39 -26.29
CA GLY A 246 19.97 30.59 -25.76
C GLY A 246 20.59 29.39 -25.02
N LEU A 247 19.92 28.23 -24.99
CA LEU A 247 20.41 27.00 -24.37
C LEU A 247 20.61 25.90 -25.41
N LYS A 248 21.64 25.05 -25.20
CA LYS A 248 21.93 23.90 -26.06
C LYS A 248 20.79 22.87 -26.00
N LEU A 249 20.52 22.21 -27.12
CA LEU A 249 19.38 21.30 -27.26
C LEU A 249 19.41 20.12 -26.26
N TRP A 250 20.57 19.50 -26.02
CA TRP A 250 20.72 18.42 -25.03
C TRP A 250 20.27 18.85 -23.62
N PHE A 251 20.46 20.12 -23.28
CA PHE A 251 20.12 20.64 -21.97
C PHE A 251 18.61 20.81 -21.82
N HIS A 252 17.90 21.17 -22.88
CA HIS A 252 16.44 21.18 -22.89
C HIS A 252 15.87 19.78 -22.73
N PHE A 253 16.37 18.80 -23.49
CA PHE A 253 15.92 17.41 -23.33
C PHE A 253 16.17 16.90 -21.92
N HIS A 254 17.38 17.07 -21.40
CA HIS A 254 17.71 16.71 -20.03
C HIS A 254 16.77 17.38 -19.01
N ARG A 255 16.61 18.70 -19.08
CA ARG A 255 15.78 19.46 -18.14
C ARG A 255 14.32 19.02 -18.22
N THR A 256 13.72 19.01 -19.40
CA THR A 256 12.30 18.71 -19.57
C THR A 256 11.96 17.29 -19.13
N LEU A 257 12.76 16.29 -19.56
CA LEU A 257 12.55 14.90 -19.14
C LEU A 257 12.70 14.73 -17.63
N ASN A 258 13.73 15.33 -17.02
CA ASN A 258 13.90 15.25 -15.57
C ASN A 258 12.79 15.97 -14.80
N MET A 259 12.28 17.10 -15.28
CA MET A 259 11.16 17.79 -14.61
C MET A 259 9.85 16.98 -14.67
N ILE A 260 9.57 16.33 -15.80
CA ILE A 260 8.42 15.42 -15.92
C ILE A 260 8.58 14.23 -14.95
N GLY A 261 9.76 13.59 -14.97
CA GLY A 261 10.07 12.48 -14.07
C GLY A 261 9.98 12.87 -12.59
N ILE A 262 10.53 14.03 -12.20
CA ILE A 262 10.44 14.55 -10.84
C ILE A 262 8.98 14.80 -10.45
N GLY A 263 8.20 15.45 -11.31
CA GLY A 263 6.76 15.66 -11.06
C GLY A 263 6.01 14.34 -10.83
N GLY A 264 6.30 13.33 -11.64
CA GLY A 264 5.75 11.98 -11.47
C GLY A 264 6.16 11.33 -10.14
N THR A 265 7.44 11.43 -9.75
CA THR A 265 7.90 10.89 -8.45
C THR A 265 7.30 11.63 -7.25
N ILE A 266 7.10 12.95 -7.31
CA ILE A 266 6.45 13.72 -6.25
C ILE A 266 4.99 13.26 -6.10
N ALA A 267 4.25 13.15 -7.21
CA ALA A 267 2.88 12.65 -7.19
C ALA A 267 2.82 11.23 -6.61
N ALA A 268 3.71 10.34 -7.05
CA ALA A 268 3.81 8.97 -6.54
C ALA A 268 4.11 8.93 -5.03
N PHE A 269 4.96 9.84 -4.54
CA PHE A 269 5.32 9.94 -3.14
C PHE A 269 4.13 10.42 -2.29
N VAL A 270 3.39 11.43 -2.76
CA VAL A 270 2.17 11.89 -2.07
C VAL A 270 1.14 10.75 -1.99
N VAL A 271 0.90 10.06 -3.10
CA VAL A 271 -0.09 8.99 -3.19
C VAL A 271 0.21 7.83 -2.22
N VAL A 272 1.49 7.42 -2.06
CA VAL A 272 1.83 6.34 -1.10
C VAL A 272 1.70 6.78 0.36
N PHE A 273 1.97 8.05 0.67
CA PHE A 273 1.71 8.57 2.01
C PHE A 273 0.21 8.61 2.31
N VAL A 274 -0.61 9.04 1.36
CA VAL A 274 -2.08 9.00 1.51
C VAL A 274 -2.58 7.56 1.69
N ALA A 275 -2.05 6.60 0.92
CA ALA A 275 -2.42 5.18 1.05
C ALA A 275 -2.08 4.57 2.43
N HIS A 276 -1.14 5.19 3.16
CA HIS A 276 -0.71 4.78 4.49
C HIS A 276 -1.14 5.75 5.60
N ASP A 277 -2.16 6.58 5.37
CA ASP A 277 -2.68 7.55 6.34
C ASP A 277 -1.57 8.47 6.92
N TRP A 278 -0.66 8.91 6.06
CA TRP A 278 0.51 9.72 6.39
C TRP A 278 1.49 9.08 7.39
N ARG A 279 1.41 7.76 7.59
CA ARG A 279 2.31 7.03 8.48
C ARG A 279 3.57 6.58 7.76
N TRP A 280 4.72 6.88 8.36
CA TRP A 280 6.00 6.34 7.90
C TRP A 280 6.12 4.85 8.20
N ILE A 281 6.31 4.05 7.15
CA ILE A 281 6.48 2.59 7.19
C ILE A 281 7.95 2.14 7.12
N GLY A 282 8.88 3.08 6.92
CA GLY A 282 10.32 2.79 6.86
C GLY A 282 11.01 2.69 8.22
N PRO A 283 12.36 2.67 8.23
CA PRO A 283 13.14 2.53 9.44
C PRO A 283 12.88 3.66 10.46
N LYS A 284 12.85 3.32 11.75
CA LYS A 284 12.69 4.27 12.86
C LYS A 284 13.80 4.08 13.89
N ALA A 285 14.24 5.16 14.52
CA ALA A 285 15.33 5.14 15.49
C ALA A 285 15.03 4.28 16.73
N TYR A 286 13.76 4.23 17.15
CA TYR A 286 13.29 3.51 18.33
C TYR A 286 12.75 2.10 18.02
N GLN A 287 12.97 1.60 16.80
CA GLN A 287 12.44 0.34 16.32
C GLN A 287 13.53 -0.75 16.29
N SER A 288 13.14 -2.02 16.49
CA SER A 288 14.09 -3.14 16.50
C SER A 288 14.80 -3.30 15.15
N LYS A 289 16.02 -3.87 15.17
CA LYS A 289 16.82 -4.11 13.97
C LYS A 289 16.08 -5.00 12.97
N GLU A 290 15.37 -6.01 13.46
CA GLU A 290 14.58 -6.94 12.64
C GLU A 290 13.48 -6.23 11.89
N LEU A 291 12.78 -5.28 12.53
CA LEU A 291 11.70 -4.53 11.89
C LEU A 291 12.24 -3.48 10.92
N ASN A 292 13.37 -2.83 11.25
CA ASN A 292 14.06 -1.90 10.34
C ASN A 292 14.63 -2.58 9.09
N ASN A 293 15.04 -3.85 9.20
CA ASN A 293 15.62 -4.63 8.11
C ASN A 293 14.58 -5.36 7.24
N ARG A 294 13.28 -5.22 7.51
CA ARG A 294 12.26 -5.79 6.61
C ARG A 294 12.35 -5.15 5.23
N TRP A 295 12.08 -5.94 4.18
CA TRP A 295 12.15 -5.47 2.79
C TRP A 295 11.27 -4.25 2.50
N SER A 296 10.10 -4.13 3.13
CA SER A 296 9.24 -2.93 3.03
C SER A 296 9.92 -1.68 3.59
N SER A 297 10.64 -1.83 4.70
CA SER A 297 11.37 -0.76 5.36
C SER A 297 12.58 -0.33 4.52
N VAL A 298 13.36 -1.29 4.01
CA VAL A 298 14.50 -1.02 3.12
C VAL A 298 14.04 -0.36 1.81
N HIS A 299 12.97 -0.84 1.19
CA HIS A 299 12.37 -0.22 0.00
C HIS A 299 12.00 1.25 0.27
N ALA A 300 11.27 1.52 1.38
CA ALA A 300 10.85 2.87 1.73
C ALA A 300 12.03 3.82 1.94
N MET A 301 13.10 3.34 2.59
CA MET A 301 14.32 4.14 2.80
C MET A 301 15.05 4.44 1.48
N LEU A 302 15.30 3.41 0.65
CA LEU A 302 15.98 3.60 -0.65
C LEU A 302 15.16 4.49 -1.59
N GLY A 303 13.84 4.32 -1.62
CA GLY A 303 12.93 5.15 -2.39
C GLY A 303 12.92 6.61 -1.92
N LEU A 304 12.89 6.85 -0.60
CA LEU A 304 13.00 8.20 -0.04
C LEU A 304 14.34 8.85 -0.41
N ILE A 305 15.46 8.15 -0.24
CA ILE A 305 16.79 8.67 -0.58
C ILE A 305 16.84 9.02 -2.07
N ALA A 306 16.39 8.12 -2.95
CA ALA A 306 16.35 8.36 -4.38
C ALA A 306 15.52 9.62 -4.73
N CYS A 307 14.32 9.75 -4.16
CA CYS A 307 13.43 10.87 -4.40
C CYS A 307 14.03 12.19 -3.89
N VAL A 308 14.47 12.25 -2.63
CA VAL A 308 15.05 13.47 -2.04
C VAL A 308 16.27 13.94 -2.83
N VAL A 309 17.16 13.01 -3.20
CA VAL A 309 18.34 13.36 -3.98
C VAL A 309 17.95 13.86 -5.36
N ALA A 310 16.97 13.25 -6.03
CA ALA A 310 16.47 13.69 -7.34
C ALA A 310 15.81 15.07 -7.27
N TRP A 311 14.98 15.33 -6.25
CA TRP A 311 14.28 16.60 -6.07
C TRP A 311 15.22 17.75 -5.69
N ALA A 312 16.34 17.43 -5.04
CA ALA A 312 17.39 18.40 -4.75
C ALA A 312 18.24 18.76 -6.00
N GLN A 313 18.29 17.91 -7.04
CA GLN A 313 19.13 18.16 -8.22
C GLN A 313 18.80 19.47 -8.94
N PRO A 314 17.53 19.84 -9.22
CA PRO A 314 17.21 21.13 -9.82
C PRO A 314 17.62 22.32 -8.96
N LEU A 315 17.47 22.24 -7.63
CA LEU A 315 17.91 23.28 -6.71
C LEU A 315 19.43 23.47 -6.76
N GLY A 316 20.18 22.36 -6.77
CA GLY A 316 21.62 22.39 -6.99
C GLY A 316 22.01 22.99 -8.34
N ALA A 317 21.22 22.73 -9.39
CA ALA A 317 21.44 23.28 -10.72
C ALA A 317 21.20 24.79 -10.82
N VAL A 318 20.45 25.41 -9.90
CA VAL A 318 20.32 26.88 -9.80
C VAL A 318 21.66 27.51 -9.40
N PHE A 319 22.40 26.87 -8.49
CA PHE A 319 23.73 27.32 -8.06
C PHE A 319 24.85 26.91 -9.03
N ARG A 320 24.50 26.47 -10.24
CA ARG A 320 25.46 26.04 -11.25
C ARG A 320 26.28 27.24 -11.77
N CYS A 321 27.58 27.22 -11.53
CA CYS A 321 28.52 28.21 -12.05
C CYS A 321 28.58 28.25 -13.60
N HIS A 322 29.06 29.38 -14.14
CA HIS A 322 29.27 29.58 -15.58
C HIS A 322 30.14 28.46 -16.19
N PRO A 323 29.94 28.05 -17.46
CA PRO A 323 30.73 27.00 -18.10
C PRO A 323 32.25 27.14 -17.95
N ASP A 324 32.78 28.37 -17.96
CA ASP A 324 34.22 28.65 -17.89
C ASP A 324 34.77 28.80 -16.46
N HIS A 325 33.93 28.62 -15.43
CA HIS A 325 34.33 28.81 -14.04
C HIS A 325 35.15 27.61 -13.52
N LYS A 326 36.20 27.87 -12.73
CA LYS A 326 37.10 26.83 -12.19
C LYS A 326 36.40 25.77 -11.33
N ALA A 327 35.29 26.11 -10.67
CA ALA A 327 34.49 25.17 -9.88
C ALA A 327 33.53 24.30 -10.74
N ARG A 328 33.44 24.53 -12.05
CA ARG A 328 32.51 23.81 -12.93
C ARG A 328 32.76 22.30 -13.01
N PRO A 329 34.01 21.81 -13.05
CA PRO A 329 34.28 20.38 -12.98
C PRO A 329 33.79 19.75 -11.68
N ILE A 330 33.96 20.44 -10.53
CA ILE A 330 33.49 19.98 -9.22
C ILE A 330 31.97 19.84 -9.24
N PHE A 331 31.26 20.86 -9.70
CA PHE A 331 29.81 20.79 -9.86
C PHE A 331 29.39 19.59 -10.72
N ASN A 332 30.04 19.40 -11.89
CA ASN A 332 29.69 18.31 -12.79
C ASN A 332 29.90 16.92 -12.14
N VAL A 333 30.97 16.75 -11.36
CA VAL A 333 31.26 15.50 -10.64
C VAL A 333 30.22 15.27 -9.54
N VAL A 334 29.95 16.27 -8.70
CA VAL A 334 29.01 16.17 -7.58
C VAL A 334 27.58 15.91 -8.08
N HIS A 335 27.11 16.70 -9.05
CA HIS A 335 25.80 16.53 -9.67
C HIS A 335 25.68 15.16 -10.35
N GLY A 336 26.72 14.72 -11.06
CA GLY A 336 26.76 13.41 -11.70
C GLY A 336 26.73 12.25 -10.70
N PHE A 337 27.50 12.35 -9.60
CA PHE A 337 27.56 11.35 -8.54
C PHE A 337 26.20 11.17 -7.85
N PHE A 338 25.58 12.26 -7.41
CA PHE A 338 24.28 12.19 -6.75
C PHE A 338 23.17 11.78 -7.72
N GLY A 339 23.21 12.22 -8.98
CA GLY A 339 22.26 11.77 -10.00
C GLY A 339 22.34 10.26 -10.28
N ALA A 340 23.55 9.73 -10.43
CA ALA A 340 23.75 8.28 -10.61
C ALA A 340 23.38 7.49 -9.34
N GLY A 341 23.74 8.01 -8.16
CA GLY A 341 23.37 7.41 -6.87
C GLY A 341 21.86 7.33 -6.67
N ALA A 342 21.12 8.40 -6.98
CA ALA A 342 19.66 8.40 -6.92
C ALA A 342 19.05 7.35 -7.86
N TRP A 343 19.57 7.24 -9.09
CA TRP A 343 19.13 6.24 -10.05
C TRP A 343 19.39 4.80 -9.56
N LEU A 344 20.57 4.52 -8.98
CA LEU A 344 20.89 3.21 -8.40
C LEU A 344 19.98 2.87 -7.21
N CYS A 345 19.73 3.83 -6.32
CA CYS A 345 18.78 3.65 -5.21
C CYS A 345 17.36 3.37 -5.71
N ALA A 346 16.92 4.05 -6.77
CA ALA A 346 15.61 3.80 -7.38
C ALA A 346 15.51 2.42 -8.02
N VAL A 347 16.52 2.00 -8.79
CA VAL A 347 16.58 0.65 -9.38
C VAL A 347 16.53 -0.42 -8.28
N ALA A 348 17.31 -0.24 -7.20
CA ALA A 348 17.28 -1.15 -6.07
C ALA A 348 15.91 -1.17 -5.37
N ALA A 349 15.29 -0.01 -5.14
CA ALA A 349 13.97 0.08 -4.52
C ALA A 349 12.89 -0.62 -5.37
N ILE A 350 12.88 -0.40 -6.69
CA ILE A 350 11.93 -1.05 -7.61
C ILE A 350 12.19 -2.56 -7.65
N MET A 351 13.45 -3.00 -7.69
CA MET A 351 13.80 -4.43 -7.65
C MET A 351 13.28 -5.09 -6.36
N ILE A 352 13.46 -4.44 -5.21
CA ILE A 352 12.91 -4.94 -3.94
C ILE A 352 11.39 -5.06 -4.00
N ALA A 353 10.69 -4.07 -4.57
CA ALA A 353 9.24 -4.14 -4.73
C ALA A 353 8.83 -5.34 -5.60
N VAL A 354 9.48 -5.52 -6.75
CA VAL A 354 9.19 -6.63 -7.67
C VAL A 354 9.42 -8.00 -7.01
N VAL A 355 10.51 -8.16 -6.25
CA VAL A 355 10.86 -9.45 -5.63
C VAL A 355 10.02 -9.75 -4.38
N HIS A 356 9.84 -8.75 -3.51
CA HIS A 356 9.36 -8.97 -2.14
C HIS A 356 7.92 -8.54 -1.89
N PHE A 357 7.31 -7.69 -2.72
CA PHE A 357 5.94 -7.22 -2.49
C PHE A 357 4.94 -8.18 -3.12
N LYS A 358 4.73 -9.31 -2.42
CA LYS A 358 3.78 -10.36 -2.82
C LYS A 358 2.37 -9.76 -3.01
N GLY A 359 1.73 -10.08 -4.13
CA GLY A 359 0.37 -9.61 -4.44
C GLY A 359 0.28 -8.22 -5.09
N MET A 360 1.41 -7.56 -5.37
CA MET A 360 1.43 -6.30 -6.13
C MET A 360 1.34 -6.51 -7.65
N PHE A 361 1.86 -7.63 -8.17
CA PHE A 361 1.94 -7.94 -9.60
C PHE A 361 1.08 -9.14 -9.93
N SER A 362 0.34 -9.08 -11.05
CA SER A 362 -0.49 -10.20 -11.53
C SER A 362 0.34 -11.43 -11.86
N ASP A 363 1.51 -11.20 -12.44
CA ASP A 363 2.57 -12.19 -12.64
C ASP A 363 3.88 -11.56 -12.18
N ARG A 364 4.39 -12.04 -11.05
CA ARG A 364 5.61 -11.52 -10.44
C ARG A 364 6.85 -11.95 -11.22
N ASP A 365 6.86 -13.16 -11.76
CA ASP A 365 8.04 -13.71 -12.43
C ASP A 365 8.21 -13.03 -13.80
N ALA A 366 7.11 -12.72 -14.49
CA ALA A 366 7.11 -11.84 -15.66
C ALA A 366 7.59 -10.42 -15.31
N ALA A 367 7.08 -9.81 -14.23
CA ALA A 367 7.52 -8.49 -13.79
C ALA A 367 9.02 -8.45 -13.46
N LEU A 368 9.53 -9.50 -12.80
CA LEU A 368 10.95 -9.67 -12.50
C LEU A 368 11.78 -9.81 -13.77
N GLY A 369 11.37 -10.68 -14.70
CA GLY A 369 12.04 -10.84 -15.98
C GLY A 369 12.12 -9.53 -16.78
N LEU A 370 11.01 -8.80 -16.85
CA LEU A 370 10.93 -7.50 -17.52
C LEU A 370 11.86 -6.45 -16.85
N PHE A 371 11.88 -6.39 -15.52
CA PHE A 371 12.70 -5.40 -14.81
C PHE A 371 14.20 -5.75 -14.83
N ILE A 372 14.55 -7.04 -14.82
CA ILE A 372 15.93 -7.50 -15.07
C ILE A 372 16.35 -7.15 -16.49
N ALA A 373 15.50 -7.40 -17.49
CA ALA A 373 15.78 -7.04 -18.89
C ALA A 373 16.00 -5.54 -19.05
N PHE A 374 15.12 -4.72 -18.45
CA PHE A 374 15.30 -3.26 -18.40
C PHE A 374 16.64 -2.88 -17.78
N THR A 375 16.98 -3.43 -16.61
CA THR A 375 18.22 -3.09 -15.88
C THR A 375 19.47 -3.49 -16.68
N ALA A 376 19.45 -4.67 -17.30
CA ALA A 376 20.54 -5.15 -18.14
C ALA A 376 20.72 -4.27 -19.38
N ILE A 377 19.63 -3.95 -20.08
CA ILE A 377 19.67 -3.10 -21.29
C ILE A 377 20.07 -1.66 -20.93
N ALA A 378 19.60 -1.12 -19.80
CA ALA A 378 20.03 0.18 -19.30
C ALA A 378 21.54 0.20 -19.03
N GLY A 379 22.06 -0.82 -18.34
CA GLY A 379 23.50 -0.97 -18.07
C GLY A 379 24.32 -1.09 -19.36
N LEU A 380 23.92 -1.95 -20.29
CA LEU A 380 24.57 -2.12 -21.59
C LEU A 380 24.52 -0.82 -22.42
N THR A 381 23.40 -0.11 -22.39
CA THR A 381 23.24 1.19 -23.04
C THR A 381 24.21 2.21 -22.46
N ILE A 382 24.27 2.34 -21.13
CA ILE A 382 25.19 3.26 -20.46
C ILE A 382 26.63 2.92 -20.86
N ILE A 383 27.03 1.66 -20.78
CA ILE A 383 28.38 1.22 -21.16
C ILE A 383 28.65 1.57 -22.63
N ALA A 384 27.81 1.15 -23.57
CA ALA A 384 28.01 1.40 -25.00
C ALA A 384 28.07 2.90 -25.32
N MET A 385 27.20 3.71 -24.73
CA MET A 385 27.18 5.16 -24.91
C MET A 385 28.44 5.83 -24.36
N GLU A 386 28.92 5.42 -23.19
CA GLU A 386 30.18 5.92 -22.62
C GLU A 386 31.37 5.53 -23.50
N THR A 387 31.43 4.29 -24.00
CA THR A 387 32.49 3.86 -24.92
C THR A 387 32.51 4.69 -26.20
N LEU A 388 31.34 4.99 -26.78
CA LEU A 388 31.23 5.84 -27.97
C LEU A 388 31.61 7.29 -27.65
N THR A 389 31.17 7.82 -26.50
CA THR A 389 31.51 9.18 -26.07
C THR A 389 33.03 9.31 -25.86
N PHE A 390 33.64 8.31 -25.24
CA PHE A 390 35.10 8.24 -25.07
C PHE A 390 35.82 8.13 -26.41
N LYS A 391 35.33 7.28 -27.34
CA LYS A 391 35.88 7.17 -28.70
C LYS A 391 35.86 8.52 -29.43
N VAL A 392 34.72 9.22 -29.42
CA VAL A 392 34.59 10.55 -30.05
C VAL A 392 35.56 11.55 -29.41
N TRP A 393 35.66 11.57 -28.08
CA TRP A 393 36.60 12.43 -27.37
C TRP A 393 38.06 12.12 -27.72
N TRP A 394 38.44 10.85 -27.74
CA TRP A 394 39.80 10.40 -28.07
C TRP A 394 40.19 10.73 -29.51
N THR A 395 39.30 10.44 -30.46
CA THR A 395 39.50 10.77 -31.88
C THR A 395 39.61 12.28 -32.09
N GLY A 396 38.79 13.07 -31.40
CA GLY A 396 38.89 14.53 -31.43
C GLY A 396 40.24 15.05 -30.92
N ARG A 397 40.79 14.42 -29.87
CA ARG A 397 42.11 14.79 -29.32
C ARG A 397 43.26 14.45 -30.28
N ARG A 398 43.20 13.31 -30.96
CA ARG A 398 44.16 12.95 -32.02
C ARG A 398 44.14 13.97 -33.16
N ARG A 399 42.96 14.42 -33.60
CA ARG A 399 42.82 15.45 -34.63
C ARG A 399 43.53 16.75 -34.26
N VAL A 400 43.39 17.23 -33.02
CA VAL A 400 44.06 18.46 -32.56
C VAL A 400 45.58 18.28 -32.57
N SER A 401 46.06 17.13 -32.09
CA SER A 401 47.49 16.80 -32.11
C SER A 401 48.06 16.64 -33.53
N GLU A 402 47.29 16.12 -34.49
CA GLU A 402 47.71 16.00 -35.90
C GLU A 402 47.70 17.35 -36.63
N MET A 403 46.72 18.22 -36.34
CA MET A 403 46.68 19.59 -36.87
C MET A 403 47.83 20.46 -36.37
N GLU A 404 48.31 20.24 -35.14
CA GLU A 404 49.54 20.90 -34.63
C GLU A 404 50.82 20.38 -35.31
N MET A 405 50.80 19.20 -35.97
CA MET A 405 52.02 18.54 -36.46
C MET A 405 52.12 18.31 -37.98
N VAL A 406 51.16 18.73 -38.83
CA VAL A 406 51.22 18.46 -40.28
C VAL A 406 50.80 19.65 -41.18
N ARG A 407 51.65 19.92 -42.20
CA ARG A 407 51.41 20.79 -43.37
C ARG A 407 50.33 20.21 -44.30
N VAL A 408 49.41 21.07 -44.72
CA VAL A 408 48.49 21.02 -45.88
C VAL A 408 48.57 19.72 -46.73
N GLY A 409 47.63 18.80 -46.49
CA GLY A 409 47.55 17.50 -47.15
C GLY A 409 46.19 16.76 -47.04
N GLY A 410 45.08 17.46 -47.29
CA GLY A 410 43.87 16.99 -48.00
C GLY A 410 42.96 15.84 -47.52
N SER A 411 43.39 14.77 -46.84
CA SER A 411 42.53 13.56 -46.69
C SER A 411 42.21 13.11 -45.26
N SER A 412 43.06 13.40 -44.28
CA SER A 412 42.89 12.92 -42.90
C SER A 412 41.70 13.57 -42.16
N GLY A 413 41.45 14.86 -42.41
CA GLY A 413 40.37 15.61 -41.74
C GLY A 413 38.97 15.12 -42.09
N SER A 414 38.75 14.68 -43.33
CA SER A 414 37.44 14.20 -43.81
C SER A 414 37.07 12.85 -43.20
N ALA A 415 38.03 11.91 -43.14
CA ALA A 415 37.82 10.58 -42.54
C ALA A 415 37.51 10.66 -41.03
N VAL A 416 38.20 11.55 -40.31
CA VAL A 416 37.96 11.79 -38.88
C VAL A 416 36.56 12.38 -38.63
N SER A 417 36.11 13.30 -39.49
CA SER A 417 34.77 13.88 -39.39
C SER A 417 33.68 12.82 -39.62
N GLU A 418 33.88 11.94 -40.60
CA GLU A 418 32.96 10.85 -40.92
C GLU A 418 32.85 9.83 -39.76
N ASP A 419 33.96 9.50 -39.10
CA ASP A 419 33.97 8.60 -37.94
C ASP A 419 33.22 9.16 -36.73
N ILE A 420 33.34 10.46 -36.47
CA ILE A 420 32.60 11.14 -35.41
C ILE A 420 31.10 11.13 -35.74
N GLU A 421 30.73 11.43 -36.97
CA GLU A 421 29.33 11.44 -37.40
C GLU A 421 28.70 10.04 -37.32
N LYS A 422 29.43 8.99 -37.74
CA LYS A 422 29.00 7.59 -37.58
C LYS A 422 28.77 7.23 -36.12
N ALA A 423 29.68 7.61 -35.22
CA ALA A 423 29.53 7.37 -33.78
C ALA A 423 28.30 8.11 -33.22
N GLN A 424 28.09 9.36 -33.60
CA GLN A 424 26.93 10.15 -33.18
C GLN A 424 25.60 9.59 -33.69
N ARG A 425 25.56 9.11 -34.94
CA ARG A 425 24.39 8.40 -35.50
C ARG A 425 24.10 7.12 -34.74
N LEU A 426 25.15 6.33 -34.41
CA LEU A 426 25.00 5.11 -33.61
C LEU A 426 24.47 5.40 -32.21
N GLN A 427 24.90 6.49 -31.55
CA GLN A 427 24.34 6.92 -30.27
C GLN A 427 22.82 7.18 -30.37
N TRP A 428 22.33 7.78 -31.46
CA TRP A 428 20.89 7.95 -31.66
C TRP A 428 20.14 6.62 -31.81
N PHE A 429 20.69 5.67 -32.58
CA PHE A 429 20.07 4.35 -32.73
C PHE A 429 20.01 3.58 -31.40
N ILE A 430 21.10 3.63 -30.61
CA ILE A 430 21.13 3.01 -29.28
C ILE A 430 20.11 3.69 -28.36
N LEU A 431 19.98 5.02 -28.41
CA LEU A 431 19.00 5.74 -27.58
C LEU A 431 17.56 5.37 -27.97
N LEU A 432 17.27 5.28 -29.26
CA LEU A 432 15.95 4.87 -29.75
C LEU A 432 15.62 3.45 -29.33
N PHE A 433 16.58 2.52 -29.46
CA PHE A 433 16.43 1.15 -28.97
C PHE A 433 16.16 1.11 -27.47
N PHE A 434 16.96 1.85 -26.68
CA PHE A 434 16.75 1.99 -25.24
C PHE A 434 15.35 2.53 -24.92
N LEU A 435 14.87 3.54 -25.63
CA LEU A 435 13.54 4.11 -25.43
C LEU A 435 12.42 3.10 -25.70
N VAL A 436 12.52 2.34 -26.78
CA VAL A 436 11.54 1.28 -27.10
C VAL A 436 11.49 0.25 -25.96
N VAL A 437 12.65 -0.19 -25.48
CA VAL A 437 12.74 -1.15 -24.37
C VAL A 437 12.20 -0.54 -23.08
N ALA A 438 12.63 0.68 -22.72
CA ALA A 438 12.23 1.37 -21.50
C ALA A 438 10.72 1.60 -21.44
N ILE A 439 10.13 2.06 -22.55
CA ILE A 439 8.68 2.27 -22.66
C ILE A 439 7.95 0.93 -22.63
N GLY A 440 8.38 -0.04 -23.43
CA GLY A 440 7.74 -1.36 -23.51
C GLY A 440 7.74 -2.10 -22.17
N THR A 441 8.89 -2.17 -21.50
CA THR A 441 9.01 -2.80 -20.18
C THR A 441 8.25 -2.03 -19.11
N ALA A 442 8.31 -0.69 -19.09
CA ALA A 442 7.56 0.11 -18.11
C ALA A 442 6.05 -0.02 -18.27
N ILE A 443 5.53 -0.04 -19.50
CA ILE A 443 4.10 -0.28 -19.78
C ILE A 443 3.71 -1.69 -19.38
N ALA A 444 4.50 -2.71 -19.77
CA ALA A 444 4.20 -4.09 -19.41
C ALA A 444 4.18 -4.29 -17.89
N ILE A 445 5.16 -3.76 -17.16
CA ILE A 445 5.17 -3.79 -15.69
C ILE A 445 3.98 -3.03 -15.12
N SER A 446 3.63 -1.87 -15.67
CA SER A 446 2.46 -1.09 -15.24
C SER A 446 1.15 -1.85 -15.44
N ILE A 447 1.02 -2.61 -16.53
CA ILE A 447 -0.10 -3.52 -16.77
C ILE A 447 -0.12 -4.63 -15.73
N LEU A 448 1.03 -5.25 -15.42
CA LEU A 448 1.11 -6.30 -14.40
C LEU A 448 0.74 -5.79 -13.00
N ILE A 449 1.12 -4.57 -12.64
CA ILE A 449 0.66 -3.90 -11.40
C ILE A 449 -0.85 -3.64 -11.49
N GLY A 450 -1.28 -3.07 -12.62
CA GLY A 450 -2.66 -2.67 -12.90
C GLY A 450 -3.63 -3.84 -13.08
N LEU A 451 -3.17 -5.07 -13.25
CA LEU A 451 -3.96 -6.30 -13.36
C LEU A 451 -3.91 -7.15 -12.08
N LYS A 452 -3.46 -6.58 -10.93
CA LYS A 452 -3.36 -7.18 -9.58
C LYS A 452 -3.96 -8.59 -9.47
N PRO A 453 -3.19 -9.62 -9.05
CA PRO A 453 -3.56 -11.02 -9.24
C PRO A 453 -4.94 -11.28 -8.65
N LYS A 454 -5.81 -11.87 -9.48
CA LYS A 454 -7.05 -12.49 -9.01
C LYS A 454 -6.67 -13.48 -7.92
N LEU A 455 -7.51 -13.51 -6.91
CA LEU A 455 -7.25 -14.21 -5.69
C LEU A 455 -7.33 -15.72 -5.83
#